data_AF-A0A974XWR8-F1
#
_entry.id   AF-A0A974XWR8-F1
#
_cell.length_a   1.000
_cell.length_b   1.000
_cell.length_c   1.000
_cell.angle_alpha   90.00
_cell.angle_beta   90.00
_cell.angle_gamma   90.00
#
_symmetry.space_group_name_H-M   'P 1'
#
loop_
_entity.id
_entity.type
_entity.pdbx_description
1 polymer ?
#
loop_
_entity_poly.entity_id
_entity_poly.type
_entity_poly.pdbx_seq_one_letter_code
_entity_poly.pdbx_strand_id
1 'polypeptide(L)'
;MAAALQVDDIDRAIDAGLLHAPACPHCSPACTHAFTLAREERQRALEARERFRARQARLEARAQARAAARAAPSPAPADLPGGGRPTDGVPADAPLPPTTAPALPSAAAAALARAKARAAVRHKP
;
A
#
# COMPACT_ATOMS: atom_id res chain seq x y z
N MET A 1 2.74 -7.85 -39.64
CA MET A 1 4.01 -7.22 -39.24
C MET A 1 4.70 -6.53 -40.42
N ALA A 2 5.23 -7.25 -41.42
CA ALA A 2 5.98 -6.62 -42.53
C ALA A 2 5.21 -5.51 -43.28
N ALA A 3 3.94 -5.74 -43.60
CA ALA A 3 3.08 -4.72 -44.22
C ALA A 3 2.82 -3.50 -43.31
N ALA A 4 2.80 -3.68 -41.99
CA ALA A 4 2.64 -2.58 -41.03
C ALA A 4 3.93 -1.74 -40.93
N LEU A 5 5.10 -2.40 -40.95
CA LEU A 5 6.40 -1.70 -41.02
C LEU A 5 6.57 -0.88 -42.31
N GLN A 6 6.05 -1.37 -43.44
CA GLN A 6 6.10 -0.65 -44.72
C GLN A 6 5.33 0.69 -44.70
N VAL A 7 4.33 0.81 -43.85
CA VAL A 7 3.55 2.05 -43.67
C VAL A 7 3.87 2.76 -42.35
N ASP A 8 4.97 2.39 -41.70
CA ASP A 8 5.44 2.92 -40.41
C ASP A 8 4.41 2.81 -39.27
N ASP A 9 3.51 1.83 -39.34
CA ASP A 9 2.54 1.52 -38.30
C ASP A 9 3.19 0.57 -37.26
N ILE A 10 3.95 1.19 -36.36
CA ILE A 10 4.75 0.48 -35.36
C ILE A 10 3.87 -0.23 -34.32
N ASP A 11 2.75 0.38 -33.91
CA ASP A 11 1.85 -0.23 -32.92
C ASP A 11 1.21 -1.51 -33.47
N ARG A 12 0.70 -1.46 -34.71
CA ARG A 12 0.18 -2.66 -35.38
C ARG A 12 1.28 -3.68 -35.66
N ALA A 13 2.52 -3.25 -35.90
CA ALA A 13 3.64 -4.17 -36.03
C ALA A 13 3.95 -4.88 -34.70
N ILE A 14 3.90 -4.16 -33.58
CA ILE A 14 4.05 -4.70 -32.22
C ILE A 14 2.95 -5.72 -31.91
N ASP A 15 1.68 -5.37 -32.16
CA ASP A 15 0.54 -6.28 -31.97
C ASP A 15 0.65 -7.53 -32.85
N ALA A 16 1.19 -7.38 -34.06
CA ALA A 16 1.49 -8.49 -34.96
C ALA A 16 2.75 -9.30 -34.57
N GLY A 17 3.35 -9.06 -33.40
CA GLY A 17 4.42 -9.87 -32.84
C GLY A 17 5.84 -9.37 -33.11
N LEU A 18 6.05 -8.10 -33.48
CA LEU A 18 7.39 -7.55 -33.75
C LEU A 18 8.39 -7.79 -32.62
N LEU A 19 7.95 -7.68 -31.38
CA LEU A 19 8.82 -7.87 -30.21
C LEU A 19 9.19 -9.33 -29.96
N HIS A 20 8.57 -10.30 -30.65
CA HIS A 20 8.85 -11.73 -30.51
C HIS A 20 9.33 -12.35 -31.82
N ALA A 21 9.45 -11.56 -32.89
CA ALA A 21 9.92 -12.04 -34.18
C ALA A 21 11.35 -12.60 -34.05
N PRO A 22 11.66 -13.76 -34.66
CA PRO A 22 13.01 -14.26 -34.73
C PRO A 22 13.88 -13.34 -35.58
N ALA A 23 15.20 -13.38 -35.36
CA ALA A 23 16.13 -12.67 -36.24
C ALA A 23 16.02 -13.20 -37.68
N CYS A 24 16.23 -12.32 -38.66
CA CYS A 24 16.22 -12.72 -40.06
C CYS A 24 17.39 -13.68 -40.34
N PRO A 25 17.15 -14.87 -40.94
CA PRO A 25 18.21 -15.85 -41.19
C PRO A 25 19.21 -15.41 -42.27
N HIS A 26 18.85 -14.39 -43.07
CA HIS A 26 19.71 -13.85 -44.14
C HIS A 26 20.50 -12.61 -43.71
N CYS A 27 20.30 -12.12 -42.48
CA CYS A 27 21.01 -10.96 -41.98
C CYS A 27 22.43 -11.33 -41.56
N SER A 28 23.35 -10.36 -41.67
CA SER A 28 24.71 -10.52 -41.15
C SER A 28 24.70 -10.70 -39.63
N PRO A 29 25.74 -11.32 -39.03
CA PRO A 29 25.85 -11.48 -37.58
C PRO A 29 25.74 -10.15 -36.82
N ALA A 30 26.35 -9.08 -37.36
CA ALA A 30 26.29 -7.74 -36.77
C ALA A 30 24.86 -7.17 -36.75
N CYS A 31 24.11 -7.36 -37.84
CA CYS A 31 22.71 -6.93 -37.92
C CYS A 31 21.83 -7.72 -36.95
N THR A 32 21.97 -9.04 -36.91
CA THR A 32 21.26 -9.92 -35.98
C THR A 32 21.53 -9.57 -34.52
N HIS A 33 22.79 -9.27 -34.19
CA HIS A 33 23.18 -8.83 -32.85
C HIS A 33 22.54 -7.48 -32.48
N ALA A 34 22.61 -6.47 -33.35
CA ALA A 34 22.00 -5.16 -33.13
C ALA A 34 20.47 -5.26 -32.94
N PHE A 35 19.79 -6.05 -33.78
CA PHE A 35 18.37 -6.32 -33.67
C PHE A 35 18.01 -6.97 -32.33
N THR A 36 18.79 -7.98 -31.91
CA THR A 36 18.54 -8.73 -30.67
C THR A 36 18.68 -7.82 -29.46
N LEU A 37 19.74 -7.00 -29.39
CA LEU A 37 19.95 -6.04 -28.31
C LEU A 37 18.82 -5.01 -28.23
N ALA A 38 18.43 -4.42 -29.35
CA ALA A 38 17.34 -3.44 -29.40
C ALA A 38 16.01 -4.04 -28.94
N ARG A 39 15.72 -5.29 -29.36
CA ARG A 39 14.52 -6.03 -28.94
C ARG A 39 14.51 -6.29 -27.44
N GLU A 40 15.61 -6.78 -26.87
CA GLU A 40 15.73 -7.06 -25.44
C GLU A 40 15.62 -5.77 -24.62
N GLU A 41 16.27 -4.69 -25.04
CA GLU A 41 16.16 -3.39 -24.37
C GLU A 41 14.71 -2.90 -24.35
N ARG A 42 14.02 -3.01 -25.50
CA ARG A 42 12.61 -2.62 -25.61
C ARG A 42 11.71 -3.46 -24.70
N GLN A 43 11.89 -4.79 -24.68
CA GLN A 43 11.13 -5.69 -23.81
C GLN A 43 11.34 -5.33 -22.33
N ARG A 44 12.60 -5.17 -21.88
CA ARG A 44 12.93 -4.76 -20.50
C ARG A 44 12.28 -3.43 -20.13
N ALA A 45 12.25 -2.46 -21.04
CA ALA A 45 11.61 -1.17 -20.81
C ALA A 45 10.09 -1.29 -20.63
N LEU A 46 9.43 -2.15 -21.41
CA LEU A 46 7.99 -2.39 -21.30
C LEU A 46 7.64 -3.11 -19.99
N GLU A 47 8.35 -4.17 -19.64
CA GLU A 47 8.19 -4.87 -18.36
C GLU A 47 8.40 -3.94 -17.16
N ALA A 48 9.38 -3.03 -17.23
CA ALA A 48 9.60 -2.01 -16.21
C ALA A 48 8.40 -1.05 -16.07
N ARG A 49 7.83 -0.60 -17.20
CA ARG A 49 6.62 0.24 -17.22
C ARG A 49 5.41 -0.50 -16.64
N GLU A 50 5.24 -1.78 -16.94
CA GLU A 50 4.17 -2.60 -16.38
C GLU A 50 4.30 -2.76 -14.87
N ARG A 51 5.50 -3.09 -14.36
CA ARG A 51 5.76 -3.15 -12.91
C ARG A 51 5.48 -1.82 -12.23
N PHE A 52 5.83 -0.70 -12.86
CA PHE A 52 5.53 0.63 -12.36
C PHE A 52 4.01 0.87 -12.28
N ARG A 53 3.27 0.62 -13.38
CA ARG A 53 1.80 0.76 -13.42
C ARG A 53 1.12 -0.10 -12.35
N ALA A 54 1.53 -1.36 -12.22
CA ALA A 54 0.99 -2.27 -11.20
C ALA A 54 1.28 -1.75 -9.78
N ARG A 55 2.46 -1.16 -9.55
CA ARG A 55 2.79 -0.53 -8.27
C ARG A 55 1.90 0.70 -8.00
N GLN A 56 1.70 1.56 -8.99
CA GLN A 56 0.84 2.74 -8.86
C GLN A 56 -0.59 2.33 -8.51
N ALA A 57 -1.18 1.39 -9.26
CA ALA A 57 -2.54 0.89 -8.98
C ALA A 57 -2.69 0.36 -7.54
N ARG A 58 -1.68 -0.38 -7.02
CA ARG A 58 -1.69 -0.86 -5.63
C ARG A 58 -1.62 0.28 -4.61
N LEU A 59 -0.84 1.32 -4.88
CA LEU A 59 -0.70 2.46 -3.99
C LEU A 59 -1.97 3.32 -3.98
N GLU A 60 -2.58 3.53 -5.14
CA GLU A 60 -3.86 4.21 -5.31
C GLU A 60 -4.97 3.49 -4.57
N ALA A 61 -5.11 2.17 -4.74
CA ALA A 61 -6.09 1.37 -4.01
C ALA A 61 -5.93 1.50 -2.48
N ARG A 62 -4.68 1.46 -1.98
CA ARG A 62 -4.39 1.69 -0.55
C ARG A 62 -4.69 3.12 -0.11
N ALA A 63 -4.48 4.11 -0.96
CA ALA A 63 -4.83 5.50 -0.67
C ALA A 63 -6.35 5.68 -0.57
N GLN A 64 -7.10 5.11 -1.53
CA GLN A 64 -8.56 5.10 -1.53
C GLN A 64 -9.12 4.40 -0.31
N ALA A 65 -8.63 3.20 0.03
CA ALA A 65 -9.08 2.48 1.23
C ALA A 65 -8.87 3.28 2.52
N ARG A 66 -7.72 3.94 2.67
CA ARG A 66 -7.45 4.82 3.82
C ARG A 66 -8.32 6.06 3.83
N ALA A 67 -8.62 6.64 2.66
CA ALA A 67 -9.53 7.77 2.55
C ALA A 67 -10.96 7.37 2.93
N ALA A 68 -11.45 6.23 2.43
CA ALA A 68 -12.75 5.67 2.78
C ALA A 68 -12.87 5.37 4.28
N ALA A 69 -11.85 4.76 4.89
CA ALA A 69 -11.85 4.50 6.33
C ALA A 69 -11.90 5.77 7.19
N ARG A 70 -11.32 6.89 6.71
CA ARG A 70 -11.42 8.19 7.39
C ARG A 70 -12.76 8.88 7.19
N ALA A 71 -13.40 8.66 6.04
CA ALA A 71 -14.72 9.20 5.73
C ALA A 71 -15.84 8.38 6.37
N ALA A 72 -15.58 7.11 6.72
CA ALA A 72 -16.55 6.27 7.40
C ALA A 72 -16.86 6.83 8.80
N PRO A 73 -18.14 6.96 9.17
CA PRO A 73 -18.52 7.37 10.51
C PRO A 73 -17.99 6.36 11.52
N SER A 74 -17.32 6.85 12.56
CA SER A 74 -16.87 5.99 13.66
C SER A 74 -18.11 5.34 14.29
N PRO A 75 -18.13 4.01 14.48
CA PRO A 75 -19.21 3.40 15.22
C PRO A 75 -19.23 4.05 16.62
N ALA A 76 -20.38 4.62 16.98
CA ALA A 76 -20.62 5.07 18.33
C ALA A 76 -20.36 3.88 19.28
N PRO A 77 -19.75 4.11 20.45
CA PRO A 77 -19.61 3.03 21.43
C PRO A 77 -21.01 2.53 21.74
N ALA A 78 -21.31 1.29 21.32
CA ALA A 78 -22.51 0.61 21.75
C ALA A 78 -22.38 0.43 23.26
N ASP A 79 -23.29 1.07 24.01
CA ASP A 79 -23.45 0.85 25.44
C ASP A 79 -23.47 -0.66 25.70
N LEU A 80 -22.39 -1.17 26.29
CA LEU A 80 -22.39 -2.50 26.87
C LEU A 80 -23.43 -2.48 28.00
N PRO A 81 -24.44 -3.36 27.98
CA PRO A 81 -25.42 -3.40 29.05
C PRO A 81 -24.71 -3.73 30.35
N GLY A 82 -25.02 -2.93 31.37
CA GLY A 82 -24.36 -2.86 32.66
C GLY A 82 -23.88 -4.20 33.19
N GLY A 83 -22.56 -4.30 33.39
CA GLY A 83 -21.95 -5.28 34.27
C GLY A 83 -22.35 -4.97 35.71
N GLY A 84 -23.57 -5.34 36.08
CA GLY A 84 -24.02 -5.34 37.46
C GLY A 84 -23.15 -6.27 38.28
N ARG A 85 -22.38 -5.72 39.22
CA ARG A 85 -21.76 -6.48 40.30
C ARG A 85 -22.78 -6.57 41.44
N PRO A 86 -23.11 -7.76 41.97
CA PRO A 86 -23.89 -7.85 43.19
C PRO A 86 -22.95 -7.51 44.36
N THR A 87 -23.25 -6.43 45.08
CA THR A 87 -22.67 -6.20 46.41
C THR A 87 -23.80 -6.24 47.40
N ASP A 88 -23.78 -7.28 48.23
CA ASP A 88 -24.60 -7.40 49.43
C ASP A 88 -24.46 -6.12 50.29
N GLY A 89 -25.59 -5.70 50.85
CA GLY A 89 -25.84 -4.34 51.31
C GLY A 89 -24.97 -3.82 52.46
N VAL A 90 -24.83 -2.49 52.50
CA VAL A 90 -24.52 -1.66 53.67
C VAL A 90 -25.19 -0.30 53.47
N PRO A 91 -25.84 0.33 54.48
CA PRO A 91 -26.64 1.54 54.28
C PRO A 91 -25.80 2.82 54.18
N ALA A 92 -26.45 3.82 53.59
CA ALA A 92 -25.98 5.15 53.27
C ALA A 92 -25.61 6.00 54.51
N ASP A 93 -24.35 6.45 54.59
CA ASP A 93 -23.98 7.85 54.90
C ASP A 93 -22.45 8.03 54.79
N ALA A 94 -21.94 8.68 53.72
CA ALA A 94 -20.57 9.26 53.66
C ALA A 94 -20.36 10.07 52.35
N PRO A 95 -19.55 11.15 52.35
CA PRO A 95 -19.43 12.07 51.21
C PRO A 95 -18.60 11.48 50.05
N LEU A 96 -19.07 11.72 48.82
CA LEU A 96 -18.51 11.23 47.55
C LEU A 96 -17.06 11.71 47.30
N PRO A 97 -16.10 10.82 46.96
CA PRO A 97 -14.78 11.22 46.46
C PRO A 97 -14.81 11.59 44.96
N PRO A 98 -13.85 12.40 44.47
CA PRO A 98 -13.81 12.88 43.09
C PRO A 98 -13.65 11.72 42.10
N THR A 99 -14.55 11.69 41.10
CA THR A 99 -14.55 10.70 40.02
C THR A 99 -13.27 10.81 39.20
N THR A 100 -12.33 9.89 39.39
CA THR A 100 -11.14 9.76 38.56
C THR A 100 -11.53 9.27 37.17
N ALA A 101 -11.01 9.94 36.15
CA ALA A 101 -11.21 9.60 34.74
C ALA A 101 -10.89 8.12 34.47
N PRO A 102 -11.57 7.47 33.52
CA PRO A 102 -11.32 6.07 33.19
C PRO A 102 -9.86 5.89 32.77
N ALA A 103 -9.14 5.04 33.49
CA ALA A 103 -7.74 4.77 33.22
C ALA A 103 -7.60 4.04 31.87
N LEU A 104 -6.64 4.49 31.06
CA LEU A 104 -6.25 3.83 29.83
C LEU A 104 -5.89 2.35 30.10
N PRO A 105 -6.18 1.42 29.17
CA PRO A 105 -5.74 0.04 29.32
C PRO A 105 -4.21 -0.01 29.45
N SER A 106 -3.72 -0.86 30.36
CA SER A 106 -2.30 -0.94 30.74
C SER A 106 -1.34 -1.08 29.55
N ALA A 107 -1.76 -1.81 28.51
CA ALA A 107 -1.02 -1.97 27.27
C ALA A 107 -0.80 -0.64 26.51
N ALA A 108 -1.82 0.23 26.46
CA ALA A 108 -1.73 1.53 25.80
C ALA A 108 -0.84 2.51 26.57
N ALA A 109 -0.92 2.51 27.91
CA ALA A 109 -0.03 3.29 28.76
C ALA A 109 1.44 2.87 28.58
N ALA A 110 1.71 1.56 28.53
CA ALA A 110 3.06 1.03 28.27
C ALA A 110 3.60 1.42 26.88
N ALA A 111 2.74 1.44 25.85
CA ALA A 111 3.12 1.87 24.51
C ALA A 111 3.49 3.37 24.48
N LEU A 112 2.70 4.22 25.12
CA LEU A 112 2.98 5.65 25.23
C LEU A 112 4.25 5.95 26.01
N ALA A 113 4.52 5.22 27.11
CA ALA A 113 5.76 5.36 27.88
C ALA A 113 7.00 5.03 27.03
N ARG A 114 6.96 3.95 26.25
CA ARG A 114 8.04 3.57 25.33
C ARG A 114 8.25 4.63 24.23
N ALA A 115 7.17 5.20 23.70
CA ALA A 115 7.25 6.24 22.69
C ALA A 115 7.90 7.53 23.24
N LYS A 116 7.50 7.96 24.46
CA LYS A 116 8.09 9.13 25.14
C LYS A 116 9.57 8.94 25.42
N ALA A 117 9.99 7.75 25.87
CA ALA A 117 11.41 7.45 26.10
C ALA A 117 12.25 7.55 24.81
N ARG A 118 11.74 7.03 23.68
CA ARG A 118 12.41 7.14 22.37
C ARG A 118 12.51 8.59 21.89
N ALA A 119 11.47 9.39 22.11
CA ALA A 119 11.46 10.80 21.73
C ALA A 119 12.46 11.63 22.54
N ALA A 120 12.58 11.38 23.85
CA ALA A 120 13.53 12.06 24.72
C ALA A 120 15.00 11.81 24.31
N VAL A 121 15.33 10.58 23.88
CA VAL A 121 16.68 10.26 23.35
C VAL A 121 16.97 10.98 22.04
N ARG A 122 15.98 11.15 21.15
CA ARG A 122 16.15 11.82 19.85
C ARG A 122 16.27 13.36 19.96
N HIS A 123 15.82 13.95 21.07
CA HIS A 123 15.81 15.40 21.30
C HIS A 123 16.88 15.87 22.29
N LYS A 124 17.82 15.01 22.68
CA LYS A 124 19.00 15.43 23.44
C LYS A 124 19.93 16.21 22.48
N PRO A 125 20.23 17.50 22.75
CA PRO A 125 21.11 18.31 21.91
C PRO A 125 22.54 17.75 21.89
#